data_AF-A0A357I1T7-F1
#
_entry.id   AF-A0A357I1T7-F1
#
_cell.length_a   1.000
_cell.length_b   1.000
_cell.length_c   1.000
_cell.angle_alpha   90.00
_cell.angle_beta   90.00
_cell.angle_gamma   90.00
#
_symmetry.space_group_name_H-M   'P 1'
#
loop_
_entity.id
_entity.type
_entity.pdbx_description
1 polymer ?
#
loop_
_entity_poly.entity_id
_entity_poly.type
_entity_poly.pdbx_seq_one_letter_code
_entity_poly.pdbx_strand_id
1 'polypeptide(L)'
;MSQLFRILFLFALSSAALLATEIDTLRQRIHDDFVAKTDVTEAETFLDTFLENEGEGDYGSWSDINYYDRDASLWTPIFHLRRLRAIGAAYYRTGHSLYQDSRALTVIEDGLDYWLSDSNIYSSNWWHQEVNTAQQLGSILMICHDDLSSEVLAAGSARLAELKALRSDSYWSSQNTIYTSFSRIYLEILNNDLSALEAQLNRIKVQATYKTGLGRTSVTNNNAKEGVRIDYSFYQHGAALYNGFYGAHYVTDMAFWLAMTEGLSFEFSAEQSALVQDYVLEGHQWMNRYGVLDPNITNRKISHDNYDYVTLRYHDPIVYGLEYLRDLSSPLPRASEIEAFYQHMVNGADSQVSGNREFWKTDFMVQAGEGYQVSTKLWSYHNEGTEYLNGDGRQGQFLSVGGTFLMQDAEEYLEIFPIWDWGRVPGTTTLHRDPAVPPSGNLGTQKFAGGISNGSVGAMGYDHSYDSVAAKKSWFYFDDAYVMLGAGVNGGNGSIDVNTTVNQVFLDGDVSVGTAAGESVLGTGEFTPADLEWVHHDGVGYLLPSGGDVTVAAKSQSGSWYEINDSLPATTIT
;
A
#
# COMPACT_ATOMS: atom_id res chain seq x y z
N MET A 1 20.01 43.56 -40.17
CA MET A 1 19.91 42.54 -39.10
C MET A 1 21.29 41.95 -38.89
N SER A 2 21.90 42.15 -37.72
CA SER A 2 23.28 41.78 -37.43
C SER A 2 23.43 40.26 -37.23
N GLN A 3 24.64 39.72 -37.44
CA GLN A 3 24.98 38.31 -37.20
C GLN A 3 24.60 37.83 -35.79
N LEU A 4 24.60 38.73 -34.80
CA LEU A 4 24.16 38.43 -33.42
C LEU A 4 22.69 37.98 -33.36
N PHE A 5 21.81 38.58 -34.18
CA PHE A 5 20.39 38.21 -34.26
C PHE A 5 20.20 36.83 -34.92
N ARG A 6 21.05 36.45 -35.87
CA ARG A 6 21.01 35.13 -36.51
C ARG A 6 21.55 34.02 -35.60
N ILE A 7 22.58 34.30 -34.80
CA ILE A 7 23.13 33.36 -33.82
C ILE A 7 22.12 33.16 -32.66
N LEU A 8 21.53 34.24 -32.14
CA LEU A 8 20.47 34.14 -31.12
C LEU A 8 19.23 33.41 -31.65
N PHE A 9 18.84 33.63 -32.91
CA PHE A 9 17.70 32.94 -33.53
C PHE A 9 17.98 31.46 -33.81
N LEU A 10 19.21 31.10 -34.22
CA LEU A 10 19.63 29.70 -34.43
C LEU A 10 19.79 28.94 -33.09
N PHE A 11 20.31 29.59 -32.05
CA PHE A 11 20.36 29.00 -30.69
C PHE A 11 18.96 28.82 -30.10
N ALA A 12 18.06 29.78 -30.29
CA ALA A 12 16.66 29.67 -29.86
C ALA A 12 15.89 28.57 -30.62
N LEU A 13 16.16 28.39 -31.92
CA LEU A 13 15.59 27.29 -32.71
C LEU A 13 16.17 25.93 -32.32
N SER A 14 17.47 25.83 -32.02
CA SER A 14 18.08 24.57 -31.58
C SER A 14 17.65 24.19 -30.16
N SER A 15 17.46 25.16 -29.27
CA SER A 15 16.91 24.89 -27.94
C SER A 15 15.43 24.52 -28.03
N ALA A 16 14.60 25.26 -28.78
CA ALA A 16 13.18 24.92 -28.93
C ALA A 16 12.95 23.53 -29.55
N ALA A 17 13.81 23.12 -30.50
CA ALA A 17 13.77 21.76 -31.06
C ALA A 17 14.20 20.69 -30.04
N LEU A 18 15.16 20.98 -29.15
CA LEU A 18 15.53 20.09 -28.05
C LEU A 18 14.44 19.99 -26.96
N LEU A 19 13.73 21.09 -26.69
CA LEU A 19 12.68 21.16 -25.66
C LEU A 19 11.41 20.41 -26.09
N ALA A 20 11.00 20.53 -27.36
CA ALA A 20 9.90 19.73 -27.91
C ALA A 20 10.20 18.23 -27.86
N THR A 21 11.46 17.84 -28.05
CA THR A 21 11.85 16.42 -28.01
C THR A 21 11.78 15.79 -26.63
N GLU A 22 11.95 16.53 -25.52
CA GLU A 22 11.91 15.93 -24.17
C GLU A 22 10.47 15.64 -23.71
N ILE A 23 9.53 16.55 -23.96
CA ILE A 23 8.10 16.32 -23.67
C ILE A 23 7.56 15.17 -24.53
N ASP A 24 7.87 15.18 -25.82
CA ASP A 24 7.44 14.11 -26.73
C ASP A 24 8.04 12.76 -26.33
N THR A 25 9.33 12.73 -25.94
CA THR A 25 9.97 11.51 -25.44
C THR A 25 9.31 11.01 -24.16
N LEU A 26 9.04 11.89 -23.20
CA LEU A 26 8.39 11.51 -21.95
C LEU A 26 6.95 11.00 -22.20
N ARG A 27 6.17 11.70 -23.03
CA ARG A 27 4.83 11.28 -23.44
C ARG A 27 4.86 9.89 -24.07
N GLN A 28 5.78 9.65 -25.01
CA GLN A 28 5.90 8.37 -25.68
C GLN A 28 6.27 7.25 -24.70
N ARG A 29 7.20 7.50 -23.76
CA ARG A 29 7.54 6.52 -22.72
C ARG A 29 6.35 6.17 -21.83
N ILE A 30 5.57 7.17 -21.41
CA ILE A 30 4.34 6.96 -20.62
C ILE A 30 3.29 6.18 -21.42
N HIS A 31 3.12 6.51 -22.70
CA HIS A 31 2.25 5.76 -23.61
C HIS A 31 2.69 4.30 -23.69
N ASP A 32 3.96 4.04 -24.03
CA ASP A 32 4.50 2.69 -24.21
C ASP A 32 4.37 1.86 -22.92
N ASP A 33 4.68 2.47 -21.78
CA ASP A 33 4.56 1.82 -20.46
C ASP A 33 3.10 1.44 -20.15
N PHE A 34 2.16 2.38 -20.29
CA PHE A 34 0.76 2.10 -20.02
C PHE A 34 0.17 1.09 -21.02
N VAL A 35 0.57 1.14 -22.28
CA VAL A 35 0.20 0.15 -23.31
C VAL A 35 0.82 -1.21 -23.03
N ALA A 36 1.95 -1.31 -22.32
CA ALA A 36 2.55 -2.58 -21.94
C ALA A 36 1.95 -3.17 -20.65
N LYS A 37 1.76 -2.33 -19.61
CA LYS A 37 1.46 -2.78 -18.23
C LYS A 37 0.00 -2.72 -17.81
N THR A 38 -0.87 -1.99 -18.52
CA THR A 38 -2.31 -1.99 -18.19
C THR A 38 -2.89 -3.40 -18.41
N ASP A 39 -3.69 -3.92 -17.48
CA ASP A 39 -4.41 -5.18 -17.69
C ASP A 39 -5.49 -4.97 -18.77
N VAL A 40 -5.47 -5.84 -19.79
CA VAL A 40 -6.40 -5.81 -20.92
C VAL A 40 -7.25 -7.07 -21.00
N THR A 41 -7.17 -7.96 -20.01
CA THR A 41 -7.82 -9.28 -20.02
C THR A 41 -9.32 -9.19 -20.27
N GLU A 42 -9.97 -8.17 -19.70
CA GLU A 42 -11.42 -7.95 -19.84
C GLU A 42 -11.79 -6.88 -20.87
N ALA A 43 -10.83 -6.36 -21.66
CA ALA A 43 -11.08 -5.23 -22.56
C ALA A 43 -12.15 -5.53 -23.61
N GLU A 44 -12.19 -6.75 -24.16
CA GLU A 44 -13.24 -7.19 -25.09
C GLU A 44 -14.63 -7.17 -24.41
N THR A 45 -14.73 -7.75 -23.22
CA THR A 45 -15.98 -7.77 -22.44
C THR A 45 -16.46 -6.36 -22.13
N PHE A 46 -15.56 -5.46 -21.73
CA PHE A 46 -15.93 -4.07 -21.47
C PHE A 46 -16.44 -3.35 -22.72
N LEU A 47 -15.82 -3.60 -23.88
CA LEU A 47 -16.27 -3.04 -25.15
C LEU A 47 -17.65 -3.58 -25.54
N ASP A 48 -17.85 -4.89 -25.48
CA ASP A 48 -19.11 -5.53 -25.88
C ASP A 48 -20.27 -5.07 -24.99
N THR A 49 -20.07 -5.07 -23.66
CA THR A 49 -21.10 -4.62 -22.70
C THR A 49 -21.42 -3.14 -22.81
N PHE A 50 -20.45 -2.30 -23.22
CA PHE A 50 -20.70 -0.89 -23.51
C PHE A 50 -21.63 -0.74 -24.72
N LEU A 51 -21.30 -1.41 -25.83
CA LEU A 51 -22.09 -1.36 -27.07
C LEU A 51 -23.49 -1.97 -26.92
N GLU A 52 -23.63 -3.03 -26.11
CA GLU A 52 -24.93 -3.58 -25.73
C GLU A 52 -25.79 -2.53 -25.03
N ASN A 53 -25.22 -1.82 -24.06
CA ASN A 53 -25.92 -0.76 -23.32
C ASN A 53 -26.35 0.41 -24.22
N GLU A 54 -25.51 0.82 -25.17
CA GLU A 54 -25.88 1.82 -26.18
C GLU A 54 -27.04 1.35 -27.06
N GLY A 55 -27.06 0.05 -27.41
CA GLY A 55 -28.15 -0.59 -28.15
C GLY A 55 -29.50 -0.56 -27.41
N GLU A 56 -29.47 -0.46 -26.08
CA GLU A 56 -30.66 -0.32 -25.22
C GLU A 56 -31.09 1.14 -25.02
N GLY A 57 -30.29 2.11 -25.50
CA GLY A 57 -30.58 3.55 -25.48
C GLY A 57 -29.80 4.36 -24.45
N ASP A 58 -28.92 3.72 -23.68
CA ASP A 58 -28.09 4.35 -22.64
C ASP A 58 -26.66 4.60 -23.16
N TYR A 59 -26.52 5.67 -23.95
CA TYR A 59 -25.28 6.03 -24.65
C TYR A 59 -24.12 6.40 -23.71
N GLY A 60 -22.90 6.01 -24.08
CA GLY A 60 -21.69 6.47 -23.41
C GLY A 60 -21.40 5.86 -22.03
N SER A 61 -22.17 4.87 -21.57
CA SER A 61 -22.13 4.40 -20.18
C SER A 61 -22.23 2.87 -20.04
N TRP A 62 -21.98 2.36 -18.82
CA TRP A 62 -22.27 0.97 -18.46
C TRP A 62 -23.39 0.91 -17.42
N SER A 63 -24.37 0.02 -17.62
CA SER A 63 -25.53 -0.13 -16.74
C SER A 63 -25.23 -0.75 -15.37
N ASP A 64 -24.10 -1.45 -15.21
CA ASP A 64 -23.67 -2.04 -13.94
C ASP A 64 -22.93 -1.04 -13.03
N ILE A 65 -22.68 0.18 -13.49
CA ILE A 65 -22.01 1.24 -12.70
C ILE A 65 -23.05 2.18 -12.08
N ASN A 66 -23.01 2.32 -10.75
CA ASN A 66 -23.80 3.33 -10.06
C ASN A 66 -23.12 4.71 -10.08
N TYR A 67 -23.34 5.51 -11.13
CA TYR A 67 -22.76 6.86 -11.27
C TYR A 67 -23.17 7.87 -10.18
N TYR A 68 -24.19 7.56 -9.37
CA TYR A 68 -24.62 8.38 -8.23
C TYR A 68 -23.94 8.02 -6.92
N ASP A 69 -23.11 6.98 -6.90
CA ASP A 69 -22.30 6.60 -5.77
C ASP A 69 -21.34 7.73 -5.35
N ARG A 70 -21.22 7.94 -4.03
CA ARG A 70 -20.41 8.97 -3.37
C ARG A 70 -19.47 8.38 -2.33
N ASP A 71 -19.32 7.07 -2.27
CA ASP A 71 -18.51 6.37 -1.27
C ASP A 71 -17.09 6.95 -1.21
N ALA A 72 -16.55 7.03 0.02
CA ALA A 72 -15.27 7.66 0.30
C ALA A 72 -14.08 6.71 0.14
N SER A 73 -14.33 5.40 0.10
CA SER A 73 -13.35 4.33 -0.02
C SER A 73 -13.57 3.55 -1.31
N LEU A 74 -14.67 2.79 -1.43
CA LEU A 74 -15.03 2.00 -2.61
C LEU A 74 -15.92 2.81 -3.57
N TRP A 75 -15.34 3.82 -4.21
CA TRP A 75 -16.07 4.66 -5.15
C TRP A 75 -16.18 4.01 -6.54
N THR A 76 -17.28 3.32 -6.80
CA THR A 76 -17.50 2.50 -8.01
C THR A 76 -17.54 3.24 -9.36
N PRO A 77 -17.93 4.53 -9.48
CA PRO A 77 -17.94 5.24 -10.77
C PRO A 77 -16.58 5.26 -11.47
N ILE A 78 -15.47 5.19 -10.71
CA ILE A 78 -14.13 5.16 -11.31
C ILE A 78 -13.92 3.97 -12.26
N PHE A 79 -14.68 2.88 -12.11
CA PHE A 79 -14.60 1.73 -13.01
C PHE A 79 -14.87 2.12 -14.47
N HIS A 80 -15.66 3.17 -14.72
CA HIS A 80 -15.88 3.69 -16.07
C HIS A 80 -14.54 4.10 -16.72
N LEU A 81 -13.75 4.95 -16.06
CA LEU A 81 -12.44 5.36 -16.59
C LEU A 81 -11.43 4.20 -16.64
N ARG A 82 -11.46 3.27 -15.66
CA ARG A 82 -10.58 2.09 -15.68
C ARG A 82 -10.86 1.18 -16.87
N ARG A 83 -12.14 0.95 -17.21
CA ARG A 83 -12.57 0.18 -18.38
C ARG A 83 -12.15 0.87 -19.68
N LEU A 84 -12.36 2.17 -19.81
CA LEU A 84 -11.89 2.94 -20.98
C LEU A 84 -10.36 2.87 -21.13
N ARG A 85 -9.61 2.95 -20.02
CA ARG A 85 -8.15 2.78 -20.04
C ARG A 85 -7.74 1.38 -20.53
N ALA A 86 -8.40 0.33 -20.08
CA ALA A 86 -8.14 -1.04 -20.52
C ALA A 86 -8.42 -1.21 -22.03
N ILE A 87 -9.55 -0.70 -22.52
CA ILE A 87 -9.91 -0.70 -23.95
C ILE A 87 -8.87 0.10 -24.77
N GLY A 88 -8.46 1.27 -24.28
CA GLY A 88 -7.43 2.10 -24.91
C GLY A 88 -6.07 1.39 -25.00
N ALA A 89 -5.60 0.78 -23.90
CA ALA A 89 -4.37 0.01 -23.93
C ALA A 89 -4.47 -1.19 -24.89
N ALA A 90 -5.61 -1.88 -24.92
CA ALA A 90 -5.87 -2.99 -25.82
C ALA A 90 -5.84 -2.59 -27.30
N TYR A 91 -6.33 -1.39 -27.63
CA TYR A 91 -6.31 -0.83 -28.98
C TYR A 91 -4.88 -0.64 -29.53
N TYR A 92 -3.91 -0.27 -28.67
CA TYR A 92 -2.50 -0.13 -29.07
C TYR A 92 -1.66 -1.40 -28.87
N ARG A 93 -2.16 -2.43 -28.18
CA ARG A 93 -1.39 -3.64 -27.87
C ARG A 93 -1.35 -4.62 -29.04
N THR A 94 -0.20 -4.68 -29.70
CA THR A 94 0.02 -5.61 -30.83
C THR A 94 -0.28 -7.05 -30.40
N GLY A 95 -1.10 -7.75 -31.19
CA GLY A 95 -1.50 -9.14 -30.94
C GLY A 95 -2.76 -9.31 -30.10
N HIS A 96 -3.29 -8.23 -29.51
CA HIS A 96 -4.62 -8.23 -28.91
C HIS A 96 -5.71 -8.18 -30.01
N SER A 97 -6.89 -8.74 -29.74
CA SER A 97 -8.04 -8.76 -30.66
C SER A 97 -8.54 -7.36 -31.05
N LEU A 98 -8.50 -6.43 -30.10
CA LEU A 98 -8.89 -5.02 -30.27
C LEU A 98 -7.81 -4.15 -30.93
N TYR A 99 -6.65 -4.71 -31.29
CA TYR A 99 -5.57 -3.93 -31.88
C TYR A 99 -6.05 -3.21 -33.15
N GLN A 100 -6.03 -1.87 -33.13
CA GLN A 100 -6.53 -1.00 -34.19
C GLN A 100 -8.01 -1.20 -34.58
N ASP A 101 -8.84 -1.75 -33.68
CA ASP A 101 -10.28 -1.84 -33.89
C ASP A 101 -10.93 -0.45 -33.72
N SER A 102 -11.52 0.09 -34.77
CA SER A 102 -12.17 1.41 -34.73
C SER A 102 -13.31 1.48 -33.71
N ARG A 103 -13.95 0.35 -33.38
CA ARG A 103 -15.00 0.30 -32.36
C ARG A 103 -14.45 0.68 -30.98
N ALA A 104 -13.23 0.25 -30.66
CA ALA A 104 -12.60 0.59 -29.39
C ALA A 104 -12.37 2.11 -29.27
N LEU A 105 -11.90 2.75 -30.34
CA LEU A 105 -11.73 4.20 -30.35
C LEU A 105 -13.06 4.95 -30.18
N THR A 106 -14.12 4.53 -30.88
CA THR A 106 -15.47 5.10 -30.70
C THR A 106 -15.96 4.96 -29.26
N VAL A 107 -15.85 3.78 -28.65
CA VAL A 107 -16.23 3.56 -27.24
C VAL A 107 -15.43 4.46 -26.29
N ILE A 108 -14.14 4.68 -26.56
CA ILE A 108 -13.30 5.57 -25.75
C ILE A 108 -13.79 7.02 -25.85
N GLU A 109 -14.07 7.51 -27.05
CA GLU A 109 -14.59 8.88 -27.25
C GLU A 109 -15.96 9.07 -26.62
N ASP A 110 -16.92 8.19 -26.89
CA ASP A 110 -18.29 8.27 -26.37
C ASP A 110 -18.32 8.14 -24.84
N GLY A 111 -17.47 7.27 -24.28
CA GLY A 111 -17.33 7.11 -22.84
C GLY A 111 -16.72 8.35 -22.18
N LEU A 112 -15.65 8.91 -22.75
CA LEU A 112 -15.07 10.15 -22.26
C LEU A 112 -16.07 11.31 -22.33
N ASP A 113 -16.82 11.43 -23.42
CA ASP A 113 -17.85 12.46 -23.57
C ASP A 113 -18.94 12.33 -22.48
N TYR A 114 -19.41 11.11 -22.20
CA TYR A 114 -20.33 10.86 -21.09
C TYR A 114 -19.75 11.35 -19.76
N TRP A 115 -18.55 10.89 -19.41
CA TRP A 115 -17.89 11.26 -18.15
C TRP A 115 -17.65 12.76 -18.00
N LEU A 116 -17.16 13.40 -19.06
CA LEU A 116 -16.79 14.82 -19.06
C LEU A 116 -18.03 15.73 -19.08
N SER A 117 -19.17 15.24 -19.55
CA SER A 117 -20.42 16.00 -19.58
C SER A 117 -21.15 16.07 -18.23
N ASP A 118 -20.91 15.11 -17.32
CA ASP A 118 -21.60 15.05 -16.02
C ASP A 118 -20.72 15.46 -14.84
N SER A 119 -20.87 16.72 -14.42
CA SER A 119 -20.20 17.24 -13.21
C SER A 119 -20.66 16.58 -11.90
N ASN A 120 -21.72 15.76 -11.92
CA ASN A 120 -22.21 15.04 -10.73
C ASN A 120 -21.49 13.72 -10.49
N ILE A 121 -20.56 13.28 -11.34
CA ILE A 121 -19.76 12.10 -11.05
C ILE A 121 -18.59 12.50 -10.14
N TYR A 122 -18.78 12.35 -8.82
CA TYR A 122 -17.75 12.62 -7.81
C TYR A 122 -17.90 11.71 -6.58
N SER A 123 -16.84 11.57 -5.80
CA SER A 123 -16.82 10.92 -4.48
C SER A 123 -16.84 11.98 -3.38
N SER A 124 -17.34 11.64 -2.20
CA SER A 124 -17.21 12.48 -1.01
C SER A 124 -15.75 12.66 -0.53
N ASN A 125 -14.81 11.83 -1.01
CA ASN A 125 -13.39 11.89 -0.69
C ASN A 125 -12.58 12.55 -1.82
N TRP A 126 -11.90 13.65 -1.47
CA TRP A 126 -11.05 14.46 -2.36
C TRP A 126 -10.05 13.64 -3.19
N TRP A 127 -9.54 12.54 -2.62
CA TRP A 127 -8.49 11.73 -3.24
C TRP A 127 -8.97 11.18 -4.58
N HIS A 128 -10.24 10.80 -4.70
CA HIS A 128 -10.77 10.33 -5.97
C HIS A 128 -10.78 11.41 -7.05
N GLN A 129 -10.91 12.69 -6.72
CA GLN A 129 -10.92 13.75 -7.73
C GLN A 129 -9.50 14.19 -8.09
N GLU A 130 -8.69 14.55 -7.09
CA GLU A 130 -7.35 15.12 -7.32
C GLU A 130 -6.31 14.05 -7.71
N VAL A 131 -6.56 12.78 -7.38
CA VAL A 131 -5.65 11.66 -7.67
C VAL A 131 -6.28 10.68 -8.64
N ASN A 132 -7.25 9.88 -8.21
CA ASN A 132 -7.70 8.72 -8.98
C ASN A 132 -8.30 9.13 -10.35
N THR A 133 -9.29 10.02 -10.37
CA THR A 133 -9.91 10.52 -11.60
C THR A 133 -8.88 11.19 -12.51
N ALA A 134 -8.05 12.08 -11.97
CA ALA A 134 -7.04 12.78 -12.75
C ALA A 134 -6.01 11.82 -13.36
N GLN A 135 -5.60 10.80 -12.62
CA GLN A 135 -4.65 9.80 -13.12
C GLN A 135 -5.28 8.86 -14.16
N GLN A 136 -6.51 8.38 -13.95
CA GLN A 136 -7.17 7.53 -14.95
C GLN A 136 -7.46 8.32 -16.24
N LEU A 137 -8.03 9.53 -16.13
CA LEU A 137 -8.29 10.39 -17.27
C LEU A 137 -6.97 10.73 -18.00
N GLY A 138 -5.96 11.19 -17.28
CA GLY A 138 -4.65 11.51 -17.85
C GLY A 138 -4.01 10.31 -18.57
N SER A 139 -4.12 9.11 -17.98
CA SER A 139 -3.62 7.88 -18.62
C SER A 139 -4.31 7.59 -19.95
N ILE A 140 -5.65 7.70 -20.02
CA ILE A 140 -6.39 7.50 -21.28
C ILE A 140 -5.94 8.52 -22.33
N LEU A 141 -5.78 9.79 -21.95
CA LEU A 141 -5.33 10.85 -22.85
C LEU A 141 -3.89 10.66 -23.34
N MET A 142 -3.00 10.05 -22.53
CA MET A 142 -1.63 9.70 -22.96
C MET A 142 -1.61 8.47 -23.88
N ILE A 143 -2.37 7.43 -23.52
CA ILE A 143 -2.48 6.21 -24.33
C ILE A 143 -3.06 6.54 -25.70
N CYS A 144 -4.19 7.24 -25.75
CA CYS A 144 -4.93 7.45 -27.00
C CYS A 144 -4.63 8.80 -27.68
N HIS A 145 -3.58 9.50 -27.24
CA HIS A 145 -3.28 10.87 -27.65
C HIS A 145 -3.34 11.09 -29.17
N ASP A 146 -2.78 10.16 -29.95
CA ASP A 146 -2.55 10.36 -31.37
C ASP A 146 -3.79 10.04 -32.25
N ASP A 147 -4.78 9.32 -31.70
CA ASP A 147 -6.01 8.93 -32.43
C ASP A 147 -7.29 9.57 -31.88
N LEU A 148 -7.26 10.17 -30.68
CA LEU A 148 -8.42 10.93 -30.16
C LEU A 148 -8.70 12.18 -30.98
N SER A 149 -9.98 12.52 -31.13
CA SER A 149 -10.40 13.79 -31.71
C SER A 149 -9.88 14.99 -30.91
N SER A 150 -9.67 16.10 -31.61
CA SER A 150 -9.22 17.35 -31.00
C SER A 150 -10.18 17.90 -29.95
N GLU A 151 -11.47 17.62 -30.12
CA GLU A 151 -12.56 18.00 -29.25
C GLU A 151 -12.46 17.26 -27.90
N VAL A 152 -12.30 15.93 -27.93
CA VAL A 152 -12.15 15.11 -26.72
C VAL A 152 -10.84 15.44 -25.98
N LEU A 153 -9.73 15.62 -26.71
CA LEU A 153 -8.46 16.06 -26.11
C LEU A 153 -8.59 17.42 -25.41
N ALA A 154 -9.27 18.38 -26.03
CA ALA A 154 -9.51 19.69 -25.45
C ALA A 154 -10.41 19.61 -24.19
N ALA A 155 -11.47 18.81 -24.24
CA ALA A 155 -12.38 18.60 -23.11
C ALA A 155 -11.67 17.90 -21.93
N GLY A 156 -10.90 16.85 -22.21
CA GLY A 156 -10.09 16.15 -21.22
C GLY A 156 -9.03 17.05 -20.58
N SER A 157 -8.32 17.84 -21.38
CA SER A 157 -7.36 18.84 -20.89
C SER A 157 -8.02 19.90 -20.00
N ALA A 158 -9.19 20.41 -20.40
CA ALA A 158 -9.96 21.35 -19.59
C ALA A 158 -10.36 20.73 -18.24
N ARG A 159 -10.80 19.46 -18.23
CA ARG A 159 -11.14 18.75 -16.99
C ARG A 159 -9.92 18.54 -16.08
N LEU A 160 -8.76 18.17 -16.63
CA LEU A 160 -7.52 18.08 -15.84
C LEU A 160 -7.14 19.44 -15.24
N ALA A 161 -7.35 20.54 -15.95
CA ALA A 161 -7.13 21.88 -15.43
C ALA A 161 -8.08 22.24 -14.28
N GLU A 162 -9.36 21.84 -14.35
CA GLU A 162 -10.31 21.98 -13.24
C GLU A 162 -9.87 21.20 -12.00
N LEU A 163 -9.49 19.93 -12.18
CA LEU A 163 -9.03 19.07 -11.08
C LEU A 163 -7.74 19.62 -10.44
N LYS A 164 -6.80 20.10 -11.25
CA LYS A 164 -5.59 20.78 -10.77
C LYS A 164 -5.91 22.00 -9.91
N ALA A 165 -6.97 22.75 -10.25
CA ALA A 165 -7.36 23.98 -9.58
C ALA A 165 -8.10 23.77 -8.23
N LEU A 166 -8.47 22.53 -7.88
CA LEU A 166 -9.18 22.23 -6.63
C LEU A 166 -8.37 22.64 -5.38
N ARG A 167 -7.05 22.45 -5.38
CA ARG A 167 -6.15 22.84 -4.28
C ARG A 167 -4.76 23.24 -4.76
N SER A 168 -4.06 24.04 -3.96
CA SER A 168 -2.70 24.46 -4.26
C SER A 168 -1.68 23.32 -4.12
N ASP A 169 -0.63 23.42 -4.93
CA ASP A 169 0.59 22.64 -4.87
C ASP A 169 1.16 22.46 -3.44
N SER A 170 1.11 23.49 -2.59
CA SER A 170 1.67 23.42 -1.23
C SER A 170 0.83 22.65 -0.20
N TYR A 171 -0.38 22.22 -0.55
CA TYR A 171 -1.33 21.64 0.41
C TYR A 171 -0.93 20.23 0.86
N TRP A 172 -0.35 19.44 -0.04
CA TRP A 172 -0.06 18.02 0.17
C TRP A 172 1.36 17.75 0.68
N SER A 173 1.54 16.57 1.27
CA SER A 173 2.82 16.07 1.73
C SER A 173 3.04 14.59 1.40
N SER A 174 4.33 14.23 1.27
CA SER A 174 4.78 12.85 1.06
C SER A 174 4.08 12.20 -0.15
N GLN A 175 3.47 11.02 0.01
CA GLN A 175 2.84 10.29 -1.08
C GLN A 175 1.71 11.08 -1.74
N ASN A 176 0.95 11.89 -0.99
CA ASN A 176 -0.07 12.76 -1.57
C ASN A 176 0.54 13.86 -2.47
N THR A 177 1.76 14.31 -2.19
CA THR A 177 2.49 15.21 -3.11
C THR A 177 2.83 14.49 -4.41
N ILE A 178 3.30 13.24 -4.34
CA ILE A 178 3.66 12.45 -5.52
C ILE A 178 2.42 12.20 -6.38
N TYR A 179 1.34 11.71 -5.79
CA TYR A 179 0.07 11.48 -6.47
C TYR A 179 -0.44 12.71 -7.22
N THR A 180 -0.54 13.85 -6.53
CA THR A 180 -1.11 15.06 -7.13
C THR A 180 -0.19 15.71 -8.15
N SER A 181 1.13 15.61 -7.98
CA SER A 181 2.08 16.05 -9.00
C SER A 181 2.06 15.13 -10.23
N PHE A 182 1.90 13.81 -10.05
CA PHE A 182 1.66 12.88 -11.17
C PHE A 182 0.40 13.29 -11.94
N SER A 183 -0.74 13.46 -11.27
CA SER A 183 -1.99 13.92 -11.89
C SER A 183 -1.81 15.19 -12.73
N ARG A 184 -0.98 16.14 -12.26
CA ARG A 184 -0.76 17.43 -12.91
C ARG A 184 0.18 17.34 -14.12
N ILE A 185 1.12 16.39 -14.13
CA ILE A 185 2.08 16.22 -15.24
C ILE A 185 1.36 15.99 -16.58
N TYR A 186 0.27 15.22 -16.59
CA TYR A 186 -0.51 14.99 -17.81
C TYR A 186 -0.96 16.29 -18.48
N LEU A 187 -1.44 17.26 -17.69
CA LEU A 187 -1.85 18.56 -18.21
C LEU A 187 -0.65 19.34 -18.78
N GLU A 188 0.50 19.29 -18.12
CA GLU A 188 1.68 20.03 -18.59
C GLU A 188 2.26 19.42 -19.88
N ILE A 189 2.18 18.10 -20.04
CA ILE A 189 2.49 17.42 -21.30
C ILE A 189 1.53 17.87 -22.41
N LEU A 190 0.22 17.84 -22.16
CA LEU A 190 -0.80 18.24 -23.15
C LEU A 190 -0.68 19.73 -23.55
N ASN A 191 -0.28 20.60 -22.62
CA ASN A 191 -0.04 22.01 -22.88
C ASN A 191 1.34 22.31 -23.50
N ASN A 192 2.20 21.29 -23.61
CA ASN A 192 3.59 21.43 -24.02
C ASN A 192 4.36 22.48 -23.16
N ASP A 193 4.07 22.52 -21.86
CA ASP A 193 4.68 23.45 -20.89
C ASP A 193 5.79 22.76 -20.10
N LEU A 194 7.01 22.82 -20.65
CA LEU A 194 8.17 22.18 -20.03
C LEU A 194 8.50 22.77 -18.65
N SER A 195 8.31 24.08 -18.46
CA SER A 195 8.64 24.71 -17.18
C SER A 195 7.70 24.24 -16.08
N ALA A 196 6.41 24.10 -16.39
CA ALA A 196 5.43 23.56 -15.45
C ALA A 196 5.64 22.06 -15.21
N LEU A 197 5.97 21.29 -16.26
CA LEU A 197 6.33 19.89 -16.17
C LEU A 197 7.53 19.67 -15.22
N GLU A 198 8.64 20.38 -15.45
CA GLU A 198 9.83 20.32 -14.60
C GLU A 198 9.50 20.69 -13.14
N ALA A 199 8.60 21.66 -12.92
CA ALA A 199 8.18 22.03 -11.58
C ALA A 199 7.45 20.88 -10.86
N GLN A 200 6.57 20.14 -11.56
CA GLN A 200 5.89 18.98 -10.97
C GLN A 200 6.84 17.79 -10.75
N LEU A 201 7.73 17.51 -11.69
CA LEU A 201 8.75 16.47 -11.54
C LEU A 201 9.69 16.77 -10.37
N ASN A 202 10.12 18.03 -10.21
CA ASN A 202 10.93 18.44 -9.06
C ASN A 202 10.19 18.22 -7.73
N ARG A 203 8.87 18.43 -7.67
CA ARG A 203 8.06 18.17 -6.48
C ARG A 203 7.98 16.69 -6.10
N ILE A 204 7.99 15.79 -7.08
CA ILE A 204 8.11 14.34 -6.87
C ILE A 204 9.52 14.01 -6.37
N LYS A 205 10.55 14.46 -7.11
CA LYS A 205 11.96 14.19 -6.82
C LYS A 205 12.38 14.60 -5.40
N VAL A 206 11.90 15.74 -4.90
CA VAL A 206 12.22 16.19 -3.52
C VAL A 206 11.62 15.29 -2.42
N GLN A 207 10.72 14.35 -2.75
CA GLN A 207 10.26 13.34 -1.81
C GLN A 207 11.25 12.16 -1.67
N ALA A 208 12.25 12.04 -2.56
CA ALA A 208 13.42 11.16 -2.36
C ALA A 208 14.40 11.79 -1.36
N THR A 209 13.95 11.97 -0.11
CA THR A 209 14.77 12.53 0.97
C THR A 209 14.32 12.00 2.32
N TYR A 210 15.27 11.81 3.24
CA TYR A 210 14.96 11.44 4.61
C TYR A 210 14.26 12.58 5.35
N LYS A 211 13.11 12.26 5.91
CA LYS A 211 12.32 13.19 6.69
C LYS A 211 12.78 13.13 8.14
N THR A 212 12.97 14.31 8.74
CA THR A 212 13.56 14.44 10.07
C THR A 212 12.55 14.86 11.13
N GLY A 213 11.40 15.41 10.74
CA GLY A 213 10.33 15.82 11.65
C GLY A 213 9.84 14.64 12.48
N LEU A 214 9.62 14.87 13.78
CA LEU A 214 9.11 13.87 14.73
C LEU A 214 7.60 14.03 14.92
N GLY A 215 6.89 12.93 15.16
CA GLY A 215 5.45 12.90 15.43
C GLY A 215 5.02 13.80 16.60
N ARG A 216 5.88 13.96 17.61
CA ARG A 216 5.62 14.77 18.81
C ARG A 216 5.53 16.29 18.57
N THR A 217 5.97 16.78 17.42
CA THR A 217 6.06 18.22 17.20
C THR A 217 4.70 18.79 16.78
N SER A 218 4.26 19.89 17.40
CA SER A 218 3.13 20.72 16.94
C SER A 218 3.39 21.42 15.60
N VAL A 219 4.39 20.96 14.84
CA VAL A 219 4.74 21.46 13.52
C VAL A 219 3.57 21.14 12.60
N THR A 220 2.90 22.19 12.13
CA THR A 220 1.79 22.12 11.17
C THR A 220 2.25 21.80 9.75
N ASN A 221 3.58 21.73 9.51
CA ASN A 221 4.14 21.42 8.22
C ASN A 221 4.35 19.90 8.06
N ASN A 222 3.34 19.21 7.54
CA ASN A 222 3.38 17.77 7.29
C ASN A 222 4.49 17.37 6.29
N ASN A 223 4.93 18.27 5.40
CA ASN A 223 6.03 18.00 4.45
C ASN A 223 7.38 17.68 5.10
N ALA A 224 7.60 18.15 6.33
CA ALA A 224 8.81 17.85 7.10
C ALA A 224 8.69 16.57 7.94
N LYS A 225 7.47 16.06 8.13
CA LYS A 225 7.16 14.90 8.98
C LYS A 225 6.93 13.62 8.17
N GLU A 226 6.14 13.69 7.12
CA GLU A 226 5.72 12.51 6.37
C GLU A 226 6.70 12.16 5.26
N GLY A 227 6.87 10.86 5.01
CA GLY A 227 7.75 10.27 4.02
C GLY A 227 8.76 9.30 4.62
N VAL A 228 9.77 8.96 3.83
CA VAL A 228 10.82 7.99 4.18
C VAL A 228 11.62 8.47 5.40
N ARG A 229 11.74 7.58 6.38
CA ARG A 229 12.50 7.81 7.61
C ARG A 229 13.91 7.24 7.48
N ILE A 230 14.83 7.70 8.32
CA ILE A 230 16.24 7.29 8.27
C ILE A 230 16.48 5.82 8.67
N ASP A 231 15.48 5.21 9.30
CA ASP A 231 15.43 3.77 9.59
C ASP A 231 14.64 2.99 8.53
N TYR A 232 14.26 3.65 7.42
CA TYR A 232 13.51 3.08 6.29
C TYR A 232 12.06 2.70 6.57
N SER A 233 11.54 3.09 7.73
CA SER A 233 10.10 3.17 7.94
C SER A 233 9.49 4.33 7.12
N PHE A 234 8.17 4.32 6.95
CA PHE A 234 7.45 5.34 6.19
C PHE A 234 6.32 5.93 7.01
N TYR A 235 6.32 7.26 7.14
CA TYR A 235 5.26 8.02 7.79
C TYR A 235 4.27 8.58 6.78
N GLN A 236 2.98 8.39 7.05
CA GLN A 236 1.89 9.12 6.39
C GLN A 236 0.74 9.35 7.39
N HIS A 237 -0.04 10.41 7.20
CA HIS A 237 -1.11 10.84 8.09
C HIS A 237 -0.60 11.22 9.49
N GLY A 238 0.57 11.85 9.54
CA GLY A 238 1.30 12.11 10.77
C GLY A 238 2.50 11.18 10.93
N ALA A 239 2.63 10.56 12.09
CA ALA A 239 3.70 9.61 12.43
C ALA A 239 3.18 8.17 12.48
N ALA A 240 2.21 7.83 11.63
CA ALA A 240 1.70 6.47 11.50
C ALA A 240 2.57 5.65 10.55
N LEU A 241 2.89 4.41 10.96
CA LEU A 241 3.58 3.42 10.13
C LEU A 241 2.70 3.05 8.93
N TYR A 242 3.22 3.27 7.72
CA TYR A 242 2.49 3.13 6.46
C TYR A 242 3.28 2.51 5.31
N ASN A 243 4.35 1.76 5.60
CA ASN A 243 5.11 1.05 4.57
C ASN A 243 4.19 0.21 3.67
N GLY A 244 3.19 -0.47 4.21
CA GLY A 244 2.31 -1.39 3.47
C GLY A 244 1.22 -0.75 2.61
N PHE A 245 1.12 0.58 2.55
CA PHE A 245 0.17 1.23 1.64
C PHE A 245 0.78 2.47 0.98
N TYR A 246 0.74 3.65 1.61
CA TYR A 246 1.36 4.85 1.05
C TYR A 246 2.85 4.67 0.76
N GLY A 247 3.55 3.94 1.63
CA GLY A 247 4.93 3.59 1.43
C GLY A 247 5.17 2.55 0.32
N ALA A 248 4.17 1.74 -0.05
CA ALA A 248 4.25 0.81 -1.17
C ALA A 248 4.03 1.54 -2.50
N HIS A 249 3.05 2.45 -2.56
CA HIS A 249 2.87 3.33 -3.72
C HIS A 249 4.05 4.29 -3.95
N TYR A 250 4.69 4.73 -2.87
CA TYR A 250 5.94 5.49 -2.98
C TYR A 250 6.98 4.70 -3.79
N VAL A 251 7.10 3.37 -3.57
CA VAL A 251 8.02 2.53 -4.34
C VAL A 251 7.66 2.56 -5.83
N THR A 252 6.40 2.29 -6.17
CA THR A 252 5.96 2.26 -7.57
C THR A 252 6.14 3.59 -8.27
N ASP A 253 5.62 4.67 -7.68
CA ASP A 253 5.58 5.98 -8.34
C ASP A 253 6.98 6.56 -8.47
N MET A 254 7.83 6.41 -7.46
CA MET A 254 9.20 6.90 -7.52
C MET A 254 10.03 6.10 -8.54
N ALA A 255 9.85 4.77 -8.59
CA ALA A 255 10.53 3.92 -9.57
C ALA A 255 10.02 4.18 -10.99
N PHE A 256 8.71 4.40 -11.18
CA PHE A 256 8.14 4.82 -12.45
C PHE A 256 8.78 6.13 -12.92
N TRP A 257 8.83 7.17 -12.08
CA TRP A 257 9.42 8.45 -12.47
C TRP A 257 10.94 8.38 -12.66
N LEU A 258 11.65 7.50 -11.95
CA LEU A 258 13.06 7.18 -12.24
C LEU A 258 13.21 6.66 -13.67
N ALA A 259 12.41 5.66 -14.06
CA ALA A 259 12.46 5.07 -15.39
C ALA A 259 12.03 6.05 -16.49
N MET A 260 10.90 6.74 -16.31
CA MET A 260 10.35 7.65 -17.32
C MET A 260 11.26 8.84 -17.61
N THR A 261 12.01 9.31 -16.61
CA THR A 261 12.88 10.49 -16.75
C THR A 261 14.34 10.15 -17.08
N GLU A 262 14.70 8.87 -17.20
CA GLU A 262 16.10 8.44 -17.42
C GLU A 262 16.72 9.09 -18.66
N GLY A 263 17.87 9.76 -18.48
CA GLY A 263 18.60 10.43 -19.56
C GLY A 263 17.97 11.73 -20.07
N LEU A 264 16.88 12.21 -19.44
CA LEU A 264 16.29 13.53 -19.71
C LEU A 264 16.89 14.58 -18.77
N SER A 265 16.77 15.86 -19.12
CA SER A 265 17.35 16.98 -18.37
C SER A 265 16.87 17.08 -16.91
N PHE A 266 15.73 16.48 -16.62
CA PHE A 266 15.10 16.43 -15.31
C PHE A 266 15.19 15.06 -14.61
N GLU A 267 16.10 14.17 -15.05
CA GLU A 267 16.37 12.88 -14.40
C GLU A 267 16.72 13.02 -12.90
N PHE A 268 16.52 11.95 -12.13
CA PHE A 268 16.84 11.91 -10.71
C PHE A 268 18.36 11.93 -10.48
N SER A 269 18.80 12.52 -9.37
CA SER A 269 20.20 12.43 -8.99
C SER A 269 20.56 11.02 -8.51
N ALA A 270 21.85 10.70 -8.48
CA ALA A 270 22.34 9.44 -7.95
C ALA A 270 21.94 9.24 -6.48
N GLU A 271 21.95 10.31 -5.67
CA GLU A 271 21.53 10.26 -4.27
C GLU A 271 20.03 9.98 -4.11
N GLN A 272 19.20 10.57 -4.98
CA GLN A 272 17.76 10.32 -4.97
C GLN A 272 17.45 8.88 -5.37
N SER A 273 18.11 8.38 -6.41
CA SER A 273 17.98 7.01 -6.90
C SER A 273 18.43 5.99 -5.83
N ALA A 274 19.56 6.26 -5.17
CA ALA A 274 20.07 5.44 -4.07
C ALA A 274 19.10 5.40 -2.88
N LEU A 275 18.45 6.52 -2.53
CA LEU A 275 17.47 6.53 -1.45
C LEU A 275 16.24 5.66 -1.78
N VAL A 276 15.73 5.71 -3.02
CA VAL A 276 14.60 4.86 -3.44
C VAL A 276 15.01 3.38 -3.37
N GLN A 277 16.20 3.03 -3.87
CA GLN A 277 16.77 1.69 -3.76
C GLN A 277 16.89 1.23 -2.30
N ASP A 278 17.48 2.05 -1.44
CA ASP A 278 17.71 1.68 -0.04
C ASP A 278 16.39 1.60 0.73
N TYR A 279 15.40 2.44 0.44
CA TYR A 279 14.07 2.29 1.04
C TYR A 279 13.39 0.97 0.68
N VAL A 280 13.59 0.47 -0.55
CA VAL A 280 13.10 -0.86 -0.96
C VAL A 280 13.82 -1.98 -0.20
N LEU A 281 15.16 -1.99 -0.23
CA LEU A 281 15.97 -3.09 0.32
C LEU A 281 16.08 -3.06 1.85
N GLU A 282 16.14 -1.89 2.44
CA GLU A 282 16.29 -1.70 3.89
C GLU A 282 14.95 -1.54 4.61
N GLY A 283 13.87 -1.28 3.87
CA GLY A 283 12.51 -1.21 4.39
C GLY A 283 11.69 -2.42 3.95
N HIS A 284 11.12 -2.35 2.74
CA HIS A 284 10.13 -3.31 2.25
C HIS A 284 10.60 -4.78 2.21
N GLN A 285 11.88 -5.03 1.92
CA GLN A 285 12.43 -6.40 1.94
C GLN A 285 12.35 -7.07 3.32
N TRP A 286 12.31 -6.27 4.40
CA TRP A 286 12.15 -6.75 5.78
C TRP A 286 10.68 -6.82 6.22
N MET A 287 9.74 -6.40 5.39
CA MET A 287 8.32 -6.27 5.74
C MET A 287 7.39 -7.04 4.80
N ASN A 288 7.97 -7.91 3.97
CA ASN A 288 7.24 -8.72 3.02
C ASN A 288 7.79 -10.15 2.99
N ARG A 289 6.91 -11.12 2.79
CA ARG A 289 7.26 -12.51 2.56
C ARG A 289 6.44 -13.09 1.41
N TYR A 290 7.10 -13.60 0.36
CA TYR A 290 6.47 -14.19 -0.83
C TYR A 290 5.35 -13.33 -1.46
N GLY A 291 5.52 -12.01 -1.49
CA GLY A 291 4.52 -11.10 -2.05
C GLY A 291 3.45 -10.66 -1.05
N VAL A 292 3.45 -11.16 0.18
CA VAL A 292 2.49 -10.81 1.22
C VAL A 292 3.11 -9.83 2.22
N LEU A 293 2.41 -8.73 2.46
CA LEU A 293 2.83 -7.73 3.44
C LEU A 293 2.65 -8.21 4.87
N ASP A 294 3.54 -7.75 5.75
CA ASP A 294 3.32 -7.88 7.18
C ASP A 294 2.04 -7.14 7.62
N PRO A 295 1.11 -7.78 8.37
CA PRO A 295 -0.12 -7.13 8.81
C PRO A 295 0.08 -5.84 9.61
N ASN A 296 1.21 -5.68 10.30
CA ASN A 296 1.49 -4.49 11.11
C ASN A 296 1.69 -3.21 10.28
N ILE A 297 2.10 -3.33 9.00
CA ILE A 297 2.52 -2.20 8.17
C ILE A 297 1.42 -1.64 7.27
N THR A 298 0.26 -2.30 7.22
CA THR A 298 -0.88 -1.93 6.35
C THR A 298 -1.81 -0.89 6.98
N ASN A 299 -1.74 -0.72 8.31
CA ASN A 299 -2.58 0.23 9.05
C ASN A 299 -4.08 -0.01 8.75
N ARG A 300 -4.88 1.02 8.49
CA ARG A 300 -6.32 0.86 8.18
C ARG A 300 -6.59 -0.03 6.97
N LYS A 301 -5.61 -0.20 6.08
CA LYS A 301 -5.77 -0.99 4.85
C LYS A 301 -5.77 -2.49 5.07
N ILE A 302 -5.52 -2.96 6.29
CA ILE A 302 -5.78 -4.35 6.70
C ILE A 302 -7.25 -4.77 6.50
N SER A 303 -8.19 -3.82 6.44
CA SER A 303 -9.62 -4.07 6.32
C SER A 303 -10.14 -4.12 4.88
N HIS A 304 -9.31 -4.42 3.89
CA HIS A 304 -9.72 -4.45 2.49
C HIS A 304 -9.62 -5.86 1.92
N ASP A 305 -10.59 -6.17 1.06
CA ASP A 305 -10.58 -7.36 0.22
C ASP A 305 -10.02 -7.02 -1.17
N ASN A 306 -9.97 -8.02 -2.04
CA ASN A 306 -9.36 -7.93 -3.36
C ASN A 306 -10.09 -6.96 -4.32
N TYR A 307 -11.25 -6.39 -3.95
CA TYR A 307 -12.03 -5.52 -4.84
C TYR A 307 -11.42 -4.11 -5.01
N ASP A 308 -10.60 -3.64 -4.07
CA ASP A 308 -9.94 -2.32 -4.17
C ASP A 308 -8.44 -2.42 -4.47
N TYR A 309 -7.96 -3.58 -4.94
CA TYR A 309 -6.55 -3.90 -5.16
C TYR A 309 -5.66 -3.79 -3.91
N VAL A 310 -6.21 -3.48 -2.72
CA VAL A 310 -5.46 -3.38 -1.46
C VAL A 310 -5.74 -4.61 -0.59
N THR A 311 -4.93 -5.65 -0.67
CA THR A 311 -5.01 -6.83 0.22
C THR A 311 -3.68 -7.06 0.94
N LEU A 312 -3.49 -8.14 1.70
CA LEU A 312 -2.12 -8.49 2.10
C LEU A 312 -1.27 -8.92 0.90
N ARG A 313 -1.89 -9.44 -0.17
CA ARG A 313 -1.28 -9.56 -1.51
C ARG A 313 -1.22 -8.21 -2.24
N TYR A 314 -0.95 -7.12 -1.52
CA TYR A 314 -0.57 -5.83 -2.11
C TYR A 314 0.82 -5.87 -2.77
N HIS A 315 1.11 -6.94 -3.50
CA HIS A 315 2.37 -7.14 -4.19
C HIS A 315 2.50 -6.16 -5.34
N ASP A 316 1.39 -5.81 -6.01
CA ASP A 316 1.38 -5.05 -7.26
C ASP A 316 2.23 -3.78 -7.20
N PRO A 317 2.02 -2.84 -6.25
CA PRO A 317 2.83 -1.62 -6.22
C PRO A 317 4.33 -1.91 -6.06
N ILE A 318 4.69 -2.80 -5.14
CA ILE A 318 6.11 -3.09 -4.87
C ILE A 318 6.72 -3.85 -6.04
N VAL A 319 6.03 -4.84 -6.60
CA VAL A 319 6.47 -5.63 -7.77
C VAL A 319 6.67 -4.73 -8.98
N TYR A 320 5.69 -3.87 -9.32
CA TYR A 320 5.85 -2.91 -10.42
C TYR A 320 7.03 -1.97 -10.17
N GLY A 321 7.23 -1.52 -8.94
CA GLY A 321 8.41 -0.73 -8.58
C GLY A 321 9.72 -1.50 -8.78
N LEU A 322 9.79 -2.76 -8.35
CA LEU A 322 10.94 -3.62 -8.57
C LEU A 322 11.22 -3.83 -10.05
N GLU A 323 10.21 -4.05 -10.88
CA GLU A 323 10.36 -4.14 -12.34
C GLU A 323 11.00 -2.89 -12.92
N TYR A 324 10.48 -1.70 -12.59
CA TYR A 324 11.06 -0.45 -13.05
C TYR A 324 12.53 -0.30 -12.64
N LEU A 325 12.86 -0.63 -11.38
CA LEU A 325 14.23 -0.54 -10.88
C LEU A 325 15.19 -1.56 -11.53
N ARG A 326 14.69 -2.74 -11.92
CA ARG A 326 15.45 -3.78 -12.64
C ARG A 326 15.72 -3.39 -14.09
N ASP A 327 14.76 -2.74 -14.71
CA ASP A 327 14.76 -2.45 -16.15
C ASP A 327 15.40 -1.10 -16.50
N LEU A 328 15.93 -0.36 -15.52
CA LEU A 328 16.69 0.87 -15.76
C LEU A 328 17.88 0.61 -16.70
N SER A 329 18.08 1.49 -17.68
CA SER A 329 19.19 1.39 -18.65
C SER A 329 20.55 1.54 -17.97
N SER A 330 20.61 2.35 -16.90
CA SER A 330 21.76 2.50 -16.01
C SER A 330 21.48 1.80 -14.67
N PRO A 331 22.02 0.58 -14.45
CA PRO A 331 21.71 -0.19 -13.25
C PRO A 331 22.10 0.52 -11.95
N LEU A 332 21.25 0.34 -10.94
CA LEU A 332 21.52 0.84 -9.59
C LEU A 332 22.65 0.04 -8.90
N PRO A 333 23.35 0.63 -7.90
CA PRO A 333 24.47 -0.03 -7.22
C PRO A 333 24.16 -1.41 -6.62
N ARG A 334 22.92 -1.64 -6.17
CA ARG A 334 22.45 -2.89 -5.55
C ARG A 334 21.42 -3.64 -6.41
N ALA A 335 21.54 -3.54 -7.74
CA ALA A 335 20.61 -4.17 -8.68
C ALA A 335 20.46 -5.69 -8.48
N SER A 336 21.50 -6.41 -8.04
CA SER A 336 21.40 -7.85 -7.74
C SER A 336 20.49 -8.16 -6.55
N GLU A 337 20.43 -7.28 -5.55
CA GLU A 337 19.56 -7.44 -4.39
C GLU A 337 18.10 -7.11 -4.75
N ILE A 338 17.88 -6.12 -5.62
CA ILE A 338 16.57 -5.82 -6.20
C ILE A 338 16.05 -7.03 -7.00
N GLU A 339 16.90 -7.64 -7.83
CA GLU A 339 16.56 -8.87 -8.55
C GLU A 339 16.18 -9.99 -7.57
N ALA A 340 17.00 -10.23 -6.55
CA ALA A 340 16.70 -11.28 -5.58
C ALA A 340 15.40 -11.03 -4.81
N PHE A 341 15.12 -9.77 -4.45
CA PHE A 341 13.86 -9.42 -3.82
C PHE A 341 12.68 -9.66 -4.76
N TYR A 342 12.80 -9.30 -6.04
CA TYR A 342 11.78 -9.63 -7.05
C TYR A 342 11.55 -11.15 -7.16
N GLN A 343 12.61 -11.94 -7.20
CA GLN A 343 12.50 -13.40 -7.27
C GLN A 343 11.82 -13.99 -6.01
N HIS A 344 12.08 -13.44 -4.83
CA HIS A 344 11.38 -13.83 -3.60
C HIS A 344 9.89 -13.49 -3.67
N MET A 345 9.57 -12.26 -4.11
CA MET A 345 8.19 -11.77 -4.22
C MET A 345 7.34 -12.56 -5.21
N VAL A 346 7.91 -12.88 -6.38
CA VAL A 346 7.13 -13.33 -7.55
C VAL A 346 7.32 -14.82 -7.85
N ASN A 347 8.53 -15.35 -7.63
CA ASN A 347 8.90 -16.69 -8.08
C ASN A 347 9.20 -17.67 -6.93
N GLY A 348 8.89 -17.29 -5.68
CA GLY A 348 9.03 -18.15 -4.51
C GLY A 348 10.49 -18.49 -4.16
N ALA A 349 11.45 -17.66 -4.57
CA ALA A 349 12.84 -17.85 -4.15
C ALA A 349 12.99 -17.59 -2.65
N ASP A 350 13.99 -18.20 -2.00
CA ASP A 350 14.26 -17.96 -0.58
C ASP A 350 14.58 -16.48 -0.32
N SER A 351 14.15 -15.98 0.84
CA SER A 351 14.46 -14.62 1.25
C SER A 351 15.97 -14.46 1.49
N GLN A 352 16.51 -13.31 1.08
CA GLN A 352 17.90 -12.94 1.36
C GLN A 352 18.06 -12.17 2.68
N VAL A 353 16.96 -11.80 3.35
CA VAL A 353 17.05 -11.15 4.66
C VAL A 353 17.18 -12.19 5.77
N SER A 354 18.12 -11.94 6.67
CA SER A 354 18.35 -12.76 7.87
C SER A 354 18.91 -11.87 8.98
N GLY A 355 18.46 -12.11 10.21
CA GLY A 355 18.85 -11.37 11.40
C GLY A 355 17.71 -10.52 11.97
N ASN A 356 18.07 -9.41 12.62
CA ASN A 356 17.14 -8.57 13.36
C ASN A 356 17.21 -7.12 12.90
N ARG A 357 16.07 -6.44 12.84
CA ARG A 357 15.97 -5.03 12.49
C ARG A 357 14.95 -4.29 13.34
N GLU A 358 15.39 -3.21 13.98
CA GLU A 358 14.52 -2.25 14.68
C GLU A 358 14.27 -1.01 13.81
N PHE A 359 13.00 -0.72 13.56
CA PHE A 359 12.52 0.51 12.95
C PHE A 359 12.07 1.48 14.07
N TRP A 360 13.06 2.09 14.73
CA TRP A 360 12.89 2.87 15.96
C TRP A 360 12.09 4.18 15.79
N LYS A 361 11.78 4.60 14.57
CA LYS A 361 10.85 5.71 14.30
C LYS A 361 9.39 5.25 14.38
N THR A 362 9.11 3.98 14.12
CA THR A 362 7.74 3.43 14.09
C THR A 362 7.49 2.36 15.15
N ASP A 363 8.42 2.19 16.09
CA ASP A 363 8.39 1.17 17.15
C ASP A 363 7.98 -0.22 16.61
N PHE A 364 8.64 -0.62 15.53
CA PHE A 364 8.38 -1.85 14.80
C PHE A 364 9.69 -2.64 14.66
N MET A 365 9.70 -3.90 15.06
CA MET A 365 10.88 -4.78 14.95
C MET A 365 10.55 -5.99 14.10
N VAL A 366 11.53 -6.46 13.35
CA VAL A 366 11.46 -7.72 12.58
C VAL A 366 12.66 -8.60 12.93
N GLN A 367 12.40 -9.89 13.12
CA GLN A 367 13.39 -10.96 13.05
C GLN A 367 13.10 -11.81 11.80
N ALA A 368 14.10 -12.05 10.98
CA ALA A 368 14.02 -12.94 9.82
C ALA A 368 15.07 -14.05 9.94
N GLY A 369 14.70 -15.26 9.55
CA GLY A 369 15.58 -16.42 9.54
C GLY A 369 15.25 -17.36 8.39
N GLU A 370 15.89 -18.53 8.39
CA GLU A 370 15.58 -19.57 7.41
C GLU A 370 14.13 -20.03 7.60
N GLY A 371 13.30 -19.83 6.57
CA GLY A 371 11.91 -20.28 6.58
C GLY A 371 10.92 -19.41 7.38
N TYR A 372 11.33 -18.29 8.02
CA TYR A 372 10.38 -17.46 8.77
C TYR A 372 10.72 -15.96 8.81
N GLN A 373 9.69 -15.17 9.11
CA GLN A 373 9.79 -13.78 9.52
C GLN A 373 8.78 -13.53 10.65
N VAL A 374 9.23 -12.93 11.76
CA VAL A 374 8.36 -12.50 12.85
C VAL A 374 8.53 -11.02 13.12
N SER A 375 7.43 -10.31 13.33
CA SER A 375 7.46 -8.89 13.65
C SER A 375 6.67 -8.53 14.89
N THR A 376 6.94 -7.37 15.47
CA THR A 376 6.10 -6.75 16.51
C THR A 376 5.98 -5.26 16.28
N LYS A 377 4.75 -4.73 16.44
CA LYS A 377 4.46 -3.28 16.41
C LYS A 377 3.97 -2.77 17.75
N LEU A 378 4.49 -1.62 18.15
CA LEU A 378 4.11 -0.92 19.38
C LEU A 378 3.51 0.47 19.11
N TRP A 379 2.86 1.01 20.14
CA TRP A 379 2.22 2.32 20.15
C TRP A 379 2.87 3.19 21.21
N SER A 380 3.21 4.43 20.87
CA SER A 380 4.02 5.25 21.77
C SER A 380 3.75 6.74 21.61
N TYR A 381 4.36 7.53 22.50
CA TYR A 381 4.29 8.99 22.46
C TYR A 381 4.88 9.65 21.20
N HIS A 382 5.55 8.92 20.31
CA HIS A 382 6.11 9.44 19.06
C HIS A 382 5.65 8.72 17.79
N ASN A 383 4.86 7.65 17.92
CA ASN A 383 4.36 6.81 16.84
C ASN A 383 2.84 6.69 16.96
N GLU A 384 2.13 6.96 15.86
CA GLU A 384 0.68 6.89 15.84
C GLU A 384 0.19 5.44 15.73
N GLY A 385 -0.97 5.17 16.32
CA GLY A 385 -1.61 3.87 16.23
C GLY A 385 -2.20 3.63 14.83
N THR A 386 -2.86 2.48 14.65
CA THR A 386 -3.76 2.30 13.52
C THR A 386 -4.82 3.43 13.52
N GLU A 387 -5.28 3.82 12.34
CA GLU A 387 -6.37 4.80 12.18
C GLU A 387 -7.66 4.14 11.68
N TYR A 388 -8.79 4.79 11.93
CA TYR A 388 -10.05 4.54 11.25
C TYR A 388 -10.43 5.79 10.45
N LEU A 389 -10.48 5.65 9.13
CA LEU A 389 -10.71 6.77 8.21
C LEU A 389 -11.46 6.28 6.99
N ASN A 390 -12.45 7.07 6.53
CA ASN A 390 -13.31 6.74 5.38
C ASN A 390 -14.04 5.38 5.52
N GLY A 391 -14.26 4.91 6.73
CA GLY A 391 -14.86 3.60 6.99
C GLY A 391 -13.86 2.44 7.07
N ASP A 392 -12.58 2.67 6.79
CA ASP A 392 -11.53 1.64 6.78
C ASP A 392 -10.95 1.40 8.19
N GLY A 393 -10.73 0.15 8.60
CA GLY A 393 -9.90 -0.20 9.76
C GLY A 393 -10.61 -0.23 11.11
N ARG A 394 -11.94 -0.47 11.14
CA ARG A 394 -12.80 -0.27 12.32
C ARG A 394 -12.32 -0.98 13.60
N GLN A 395 -11.74 -2.18 13.48
CA GLN A 395 -11.27 -2.98 14.62
C GLN A 395 -9.74 -2.96 14.81
N GLY A 396 -9.00 -2.19 14.00
CA GLY A 396 -7.53 -2.22 13.90
C GLY A 396 -6.71 -1.73 15.11
N GLN A 397 -7.36 -1.30 16.20
CA GLN A 397 -6.71 -0.67 17.35
C GLN A 397 -5.72 -1.59 18.08
N PHE A 398 -5.97 -2.90 18.08
CA PHE A 398 -5.13 -3.85 18.80
C PHE A 398 -3.81 -4.20 18.09
N LEU A 399 -3.70 -3.90 16.78
CA LEU A 399 -2.46 -4.13 16.01
C LEU A 399 -1.26 -3.39 16.62
N SER A 400 -1.47 -2.17 17.12
CA SER A 400 -0.37 -1.34 17.63
C SER A 400 0.00 -1.60 19.10
N VAL A 401 -0.70 -2.48 19.84
CA VAL A 401 -0.41 -2.69 21.29
C VAL A 401 0.40 -3.96 21.58
N GLY A 402 1.29 -4.31 20.65
CA GLY A 402 2.09 -5.54 20.68
C GLY A 402 1.64 -6.59 19.67
N GLY A 403 0.98 -6.19 18.57
CA GLY A 403 0.62 -7.09 17.48
C GLY A 403 1.87 -7.81 16.96
N THR A 404 1.91 -9.13 17.09
CA THR A 404 3.08 -9.97 16.80
C THR A 404 2.74 -11.01 15.74
N PHE A 405 3.28 -10.91 14.52
CA PHE A 405 2.92 -11.78 13.40
C PHE A 405 4.09 -12.64 12.96
N LEU A 406 3.88 -13.95 12.84
CA LEU A 406 4.86 -14.93 12.35
C LEU A 406 4.40 -15.44 10.98
N MET A 407 5.20 -15.17 9.95
CA MET A 407 4.95 -15.61 8.57
C MET A 407 6.04 -16.59 8.13
N GLN A 408 5.67 -17.72 7.55
CA GLN A 408 6.55 -18.79 7.07
C GLN A 408 6.35 -19.07 5.59
N ASP A 409 5.12 -19.31 5.15
CA ASP A 409 4.76 -19.46 3.73
C ASP A 409 3.90 -18.32 3.19
N ALA A 410 3.52 -17.40 4.10
CA ALA A 410 2.76 -16.19 3.86
C ALA A 410 1.25 -16.37 3.69
N GLU A 411 0.72 -17.58 3.94
CA GLU A 411 -0.72 -17.86 3.91
C GLU A 411 -1.36 -17.74 5.30
N GLU A 412 -0.57 -17.65 6.38
CA GLU A 412 -1.05 -17.77 7.77
C GLU A 412 -2.11 -16.72 8.17
N TYR A 413 -2.03 -15.54 7.57
CA TYR A 413 -2.91 -14.40 7.83
C TYR A 413 -3.63 -13.88 6.59
N LEU A 414 -3.38 -14.44 5.41
CA LEU A 414 -3.86 -13.88 4.16
C LEU A 414 -5.39 -13.85 4.12
N GLU A 415 -5.98 -12.65 4.16
CA GLU A 415 -7.45 -12.45 4.14
C GLU A 415 -8.20 -12.99 5.38
N ILE A 416 -7.51 -13.29 6.48
CA ILE A 416 -8.12 -13.82 7.72
C ILE A 416 -8.95 -12.78 8.52
N PHE A 417 -8.67 -11.49 8.33
CA PHE A 417 -9.15 -10.40 9.17
C PHE A 417 -10.68 -10.23 9.33
N PRO A 418 -11.52 -10.44 8.31
CA PRO A 418 -12.98 -10.42 8.48
C PRO A 418 -13.52 -11.51 9.41
N ILE A 419 -12.78 -12.58 9.66
CA ILE A 419 -13.21 -13.70 10.53
C ILE A 419 -12.42 -13.79 11.84
N TRP A 420 -11.51 -12.84 12.08
CA TRP A 420 -10.72 -12.78 13.30
C TRP A 420 -11.59 -12.47 14.53
N ASP A 421 -11.21 -13.05 15.66
CA ASP A 421 -11.55 -12.53 16.97
C ASP A 421 -10.56 -11.40 17.28
N TRP A 422 -10.98 -10.15 17.08
CA TRP A 422 -10.11 -8.99 17.24
C TRP A 422 -9.69 -8.78 18.70
N GLY A 423 -10.46 -9.28 19.68
CA GLY A 423 -10.02 -9.33 21.09
C GLY A 423 -8.83 -10.28 21.33
N ARG A 424 -8.42 -11.03 20.30
CA ARG A 424 -7.34 -12.02 20.32
C ARG A 424 -6.29 -11.78 19.23
N VAL A 425 -5.96 -10.53 18.93
CA VAL A 425 -4.83 -10.24 18.01
C VAL A 425 -3.53 -10.85 18.56
N PRO A 426 -2.75 -11.58 17.74
CA PRO A 426 -1.48 -12.21 18.14
C PRO A 426 -0.53 -11.28 18.91
N GLY A 427 0.06 -11.78 19.99
CA GLY A 427 1.02 -11.05 20.84
C GLY A 427 0.43 -10.03 21.82
N THR A 428 -0.85 -9.68 21.69
CA THR A 428 -1.47 -8.63 22.51
C THR A 428 -1.88 -9.11 23.91
N THR A 429 -2.04 -8.17 24.84
CA THR A 429 -2.69 -8.41 26.15
C THR A 429 -3.85 -7.42 26.26
N THR A 430 -5.08 -7.90 26.23
CA THR A 430 -6.29 -7.08 26.02
C THR A 430 -7.47 -7.63 26.81
N LEU A 431 -8.56 -6.86 26.88
CA LEU A 431 -9.86 -7.43 27.21
C LEU A 431 -10.34 -8.31 26.05
N HIS A 432 -10.92 -9.48 26.34
CA HIS A 432 -11.44 -10.40 25.32
C HIS A 432 -12.76 -9.87 24.73
N ARG A 433 -12.64 -8.87 23.85
CA ARG A 433 -13.72 -8.26 23.06
C ARG A 433 -13.13 -7.44 21.92
N ASP A 434 -13.97 -7.09 20.95
CA ASP A 434 -13.65 -6.05 19.98
C ASP A 434 -13.34 -4.70 20.66
N PRO A 435 -12.56 -3.82 20.00
CA PRO A 435 -12.32 -2.47 20.50
C PRO A 435 -13.64 -1.74 20.81
N ALA A 436 -13.69 -1.07 21.96
CA ALA A 436 -14.89 -0.32 22.40
C ALA A 436 -15.29 0.80 21.42
N VAL A 437 -14.27 1.35 20.76
CA VAL A 437 -14.37 2.44 19.80
C VAL A 437 -13.36 2.18 18.68
N PRO A 438 -13.65 2.63 17.44
CA PRO A 438 -12.70 2.54 16.36
C PRO A 438 -11.37 3.25 16.68
N PRO A 439 -10.24 2.80 16.09
CA PRO A 439 -8.95 3.43 16.27
C PRO A 439 -8.97 4.90 15.83
N SER A 440 -8.22 5.75 16.51
CA SER A 440 -8.24 7.21 16.25
C SER A 440 -7.03 7.74 15.49
N GLY A 441 -6.05 6.90 15.14
CA GLY A 441 -4.82 7.34 14.46
C GLY A 441 -3.93 8.26 15.29
N ASN A 442 -4.13 8.31 16.61
CA ASN A 442 -3.41 9.23 17.49
C ASN A 442 -2.10 8.65 18.01
N LEU A 443 -1.23 9.54 18.50
CA LEU A 443 -0.07 9.16 19.30
C LEU A 443 -0.49 8.45 20.59
N GLY A 444 0.31 7.48 20.98
CA GLY A 444 0.19 6.80 22.27
C GLY A 444 0.62 7.68 23.42
N THR A 445 0.47 7.16 24.64
CA THR A 445 0.96 7.86 25.85
C THR A 445 2.21 7.21 26.43
N GLN A 446 2.57 6.03 25.91
CA GLN A 446 3.65 5.18 26.39
C GLN A 446 4.99 5.78 26.03
N LYS A 447 5.81 6.04 27.05
CA LYS A 447 7.16 6.58 26.90
C LYS A 447 8.24 5.51 26.82
N PHE A 448 7.93 4.31 27.30
CA PHE A 448 8.80 3.14 27.25
C PHE A 448 8.19 2.16 26.24
N ALA A 449 8.62 2.32 25.00
CA ALA A 449 8.23 1.51 23.84
C ALA A 449 9.41 1.55 22.85
N GLY A 450 9.73 0.42 22.25
CA GLY A 450 10.80 0.27 21.25
C GLY A 450 11.75 -0.86 21.60
N GLY A 451 12.81 -0.99 20.82
CA GLY A 451 13.78 -2.06 20.98
C GLY A 451 15.24 -1.69 20.77
N ILE A 452 16.10 -2.70 20.93
CA ILE A 452 17.51 -2.68 20.61
C ILE A 452 17.80 -3.83 19.64
N SER A 453 18.63 -3.56 18.64
CA SER A 453 19.05 -4.54 17.65
C SER A 453 20.56 -4.42 17.43
N ASN A 454 21.23 -5.54 17.20
CA ASN A 454 22.60 -5.57 16.71
C ASN A 454 22.71 -6.05 15.24
N GLY A 455 21.58 -6.20 14.55
CA GLY A 455 21.52 -6.75 13.19
C GLY A 455 21.30 -8.26 13.10
N SER A 456 21.56 -9.02 14.17
CA SER A 456 21.40 -10.49 14.21
C SER A 456 20.31 -10.92 15.18
N VAL A 457 20.30 -10.33 16.38
CA VAL A 457 19.31 -10.55 17.44
C VAL A 457 18.81 -9.21 17.97
N GLY A 458 17.67 -9.23 18.64
CA GLY A 458 17.07 -8.01 19.18
C GLY A 458 16.14 -8.26 20.35
N ALA A 459 15.75 -7.16 21.00
CA ALA A 459 14.76 -7.20 22.06
C ALA A 459 13.91 -5.92 22.07
N MET A 460 12.62 -6.06 22.35
CA MET A 460 11.69 -4.96 22.54
C MET A 460 11.13 -4.95 23.96
N GLY A 461 10.80 -3.76 24.46
CA GLY A 461 10.10 -3.56 25.73
C GLY A 461 8.96 -2.56 25.58
N TYR A 462 7.86 -2.82 26.28
CA TYR A 462 6.66 -2.02 26.20
C TYR A 462 5.96 -1.87 27.56
N ASP A 463 5.82 -0.62 28.01
CA ASP A 463 4.95 -0.23 29.11
C ASP A 463 3.50 -0.20 28.63
N HIS A 464 2.92 -1.39 28.42
CA HIS A 464 1.56 -1.55 27.94
C HIS A 464 0.56 -0.87 28.89
N SER A 465 -0.32 -0.06 28.30
CA SER A 465 -1.48 0.52 28.98
C SER A 465 -2.55 0.85 27.94
N TYR A 466 -3.61 0.04 27.87
CA TYR A 466 -4.72 0.24 26.96
C TYR A 466 -6.01 -0.30 27.59
N ASP A 467 -7.13 0.41 27.42
CA ASP A 467 -8.46 -0.01 27.87
C ASP A 467 -8.49 -0.58 29.31
N SER A 468 -7.84 0.16 30.22
CA SER A 468 -7.71 -0.21 31.64
C SER A 468 -6.93 -1.50 31.93
N VAL A 469 -6.22 -2.06 30.95
CA VAL A 469 -5.25 -3.14 31.14
C VAL A 469 -3.85 -2.54 31.08
N ALA A 470 -3.03 -2.82 32.09
CA ALA A 470 -1.62 -2.45 32.11
C ALA A 470 -0.75 -3.68 32.34
N ALA A 471 0.43 -3.67 31.70
CA ALA A 471 1.40 -4.76 31.78
C ALA A 471 2.79 -4.26 31.40
N LYS A 472 3.82 -5.02 31.76
CA LYS A 472 5.15 -4.94 31.16
C LYS A 472 5.27 -6.07 30.16
N LYS A 473 5.38 -5.73 28.87
CA LYS A 473 5.55 -6.70 27.78
C LYS A 473 6.95 -6.62 27.22
N SER A 474 7.55 -7.74 26.87
CA SER A 474 8.87 -7.79 26.26
C SER A 474 8.96 -8.94 25.28
N TRP A 475 9.72 -8.72 24.21
CA TRP A 475 10.01 -9.69 23.16
C TRP A 475 11.51 -9.83 23.03
N PHE A 476 12.03 -11.05 22.97
CA PHE A 476 13.44 -11.35 22.73
C PHE A 476 13.54 -12.23 21.50
N TYR A 477 14.29 -11.79 20.50
CA TYR A 477 14.40 -12.46 19.21
C TYR A 477 15.78 -13.11 19.07
N PHE A 478 15.78 -14.37 18.66
CA PHE A 478 16.94 -15.19 18.35
C PHE A 478 16.81 -15.78 16.93
N ASP A 479 17.77 -16.62 16.54
CA ASP A 479 17.87 -17.16 15.17
C ASP A 479 16.79 -18.20 14.83
N ASP A 480 16.27 -18.94 15.80
CA ASP A 480 15.29 -20.02 15.62
C ASP A 480 14.16 -19.98 16.67
N ALA A 481 14.11 -18.94 17.50
CA ALA A 481 13.09 -18.77 18.53
C ALA A 481 12.88 -17.30 18.88
N TYR A 482 11.69 -16.97 19.35
CA TYR A 482 11.41 -15.70 20.00
C TYR A 482 10.65 -15.95 21.31
N VAL A 483 10.93 -15.12 22.32
CA VAL A 483 10.38 -15.26 23.67
C VAL A 483 9.53 -14.04 23.98
N MET A 484 8.25 -14.27 24.28
CA MET A 484 7.30 -13.25 24.74
C MET A 484 7.12 -13.36 26.25
N LEU A 485 7.43 -12.29 26.97
CA LEU A 485 7.23 -12.21 28.43
C LEU A 485 6.21 -11.12 28.77
N GLY A 486 5.30 -11.46 29.67
CA GLY A 486 4.35 -10.52 30.29
C GLY A 486 4.52 -10.52 31.80
N ALA A 487 4.63 -9.34 32.41
CA ALA A 487 4.75 -9.19 33.86
C ALA A 487 3.88 -8.06 34.39
N GLY A 488 3.45 -8.17 35.65
CA GLY A 488 2.66 -7.13 36.32
C GLY A 488 1.34 -6.84 35.62
N VAL A 489 0.74 -7.84 34.97
CA VAL A 489 -0.57 -7.72 34.32
C VAL A 489 -1.60 -7.36 35.38
N ASN A 490 -2.19 -6.18 35.24
CA ASN A 490 -3.17 -5.65 36.17
C ASN A 490 -4.26 -4.86 35.44
N GLY A 491 -5.40 -4.72 36.10
CA GLY A 491 -6.56 -4.03 35.57
C GLY A 491 -7.59 -4.98 34.96
N GLY A 492 -8.36 -4.46 34.02
CA GLY A 492 -9.63 -5.03 33.56
C GLY A 492 -10.85 -4.42 34.28
N ASN A 493 -12.05 -4.63 33.72
CA ASN A 493 -13.29 -4.05 34.25
C ASN A 493 -14.06 -4.99 35.21
N GLY A 494 -13.48 -6.15 35.54
CA GLY A 494 -14.06 -7.16 36.44
C GLY A 494 -15.21 -7.99 35.83
N SER A 495 -15.67 -7.65 34.61
CA SER A 495 -16.74 -8.36 33.90
C SER A 495 -16.31 -8.97 32.57
N ILE A 496 -15.12 -8.65 32.09
CA ILE A 496 -14.53 -9.14 30.85
C ILE A 496 -13.13 -9.68 31.17
N ASP A 497 -12.82 -10.85 30.63
CA ASP A 497 -11.54 -11.51 30.85
C ASP A 497 -10.40 -10.72 30.21
N VAL A 498 -9.24 -10.71 30.86
CA VAL A 498 -7.98 -10.22 30.30
C VAL A 498 -7.24 -11.43 29.73
N ASN A 499 -7.00 -11.45 28.42
CA ASN A 499 -6.23 -12.49 27.74
C ASN A 499 -4.87 -11.96 27.29
N THR A 500 -3.89 -12.86 27.18
CA THR A 500 -2.71 -12.65 26.34
C THR A 500 -2.75 -13.68 25.23
N THR A 501 -2.79 -13.21 23.99
CA THR A 501 -2.91 -14.09 22.82
C THR A 501 -1.52 -14.46 22.32
N VAL A 502 -1.26 -15.76 22.19
CA VAL A 502 0.00 -16.26 21.61
C VAL A 502 -0.05 -16.14 20.08
N ASN A 503 -1.08 -16.72 19.44
CA ASN A 503 -1.27 -16.65 17.99
C ASN A 503 -2.76 -16.82 17.61
N GLN A 504 -3.12 -16.46 16.38
CA GLN A 504 -4.43 -16.67 15.75
C GLN A 504 -4.25 -16.66 14.22
N VAL A 505 -4.14 -17.85 13.64
CA VAL A 505 -3.83 -18.12 12.21
C VAL A 505 -4.86 -19.06 11.62
N PHE A 506 -4.85 -19.23 10.29
CA PHE A 506 -5.56 -20.34 9.68
C PHE A 506 -5.06 -21.68 10.21
N LEU A 507 -5.99 -22.62 10.37
CA LEU A 507 -5.65 -23.99 10.74
C LEU A 507 -5.09 -24.73 9.51
N ASP A 508 -3.79 -24.99 9.50
CA ASP A 508 -3.17 -25.96 8.59
C ASP A 508 -2.63 -27.20 9.34
N GLY A 509 -3.13 -28.37 8.99
CA GLY A 509 -2.75 -29.64 9.62
C GLY A 509 -3.24 -29.85 11.07
N ASP A 510 -2.61 -30.83 11.73
CA ASP A 510 -2.98 -31.26 13.08
C ASP A 510 -2.44 -30.31 14.16
N VAL A 511 -3.22 -30.08 15.22
CA VAL A 511 -2.76 -29.40 16.44
C VAL A 511 -2.36 -30.45 17.47
N SER A 512 -1.06 -30.60 17.67
CA SER A 512 -0.49 -31.54 18.65
C SER A 512 -0.16 -30.82 19.95
N VAL A 513 -0.40 -31.47 21.08
CA VAL A 513 -0.09 -30.92 22.41
C VAL A 513 0.68 -31.93 23.25
N GLY A 514 1.65 -31.42 24.00
CA GLY A 514 2.35 -32.16 25.03
C GLY A 514 1.89 -31.73 26.42
N THR A 515 1.57 -32.73 27.23
CA THR A 515 1.22 -32.56 28.65
C THR A 515 2.05 -33.52 29.49
N ALA A 516 1.98 -33.38 30.82
CA ALA A 516 2.55 -34.37 31.74
C ALA A 516 2.04 -35.82 31.51
N ALA A 517 0.87 -35.99 30.86
CA ALA A 517 0.30 -37.30 30.53
C ALA A 517 0.84 -37.89 29.21
N GLY A 518 1.60 -37.13 28.43
CA GLY A 518 2.10 -37.48 27.10
C GLY A 518 1.57 -36.56 26.00
N GLU A 519 1.88 -36.95 24.77
CA GLU A 519 1.50 -36.25 23.54
C GLU A 519 0.13 -36.70 23.03
N SER A 520 -0.65 -35.77 22.49
CA SER A 520 -1.93 -36.06 21.84
C SER A 520 -2.27 -35.02 20.77
N VAL A 521 -3.12 -35.40 19.81
CA VAL A 521 -3.68 -34.48 18.81
C VAL A 521 -5.05 -34.01 19.28
N LEU A 522 -5.29 -32.70 19.24
CA LEU A 522 -6.58 -32.10 19.55
C LEU A 522 -7.55 -32.27 18.37
N GLY A 523 -8.82 -32.52 18.68
CA GLY A 523 -9.89 -32.48 17.67
C GLY A 523 -10.32 -31.04 17.36
N THR A 524 -11.37 -30.88 16.56
CA THR A 524 -12.02 -29.59 16.35
C THR A 524 -12.75 -29.14 17.63
N GLY A 525 -12.52 -27.91 18.04
CA GLY A 525 -13.14 -27.31 19.23
C GLY A 525 -12.24 -26.32 19.95
N GLU A 526 -12.59 -26.04 21.20
CA GLU A 526 -11.81 -25.22 22.12
C GLU A 526 -11.51 -26.05 23.38
N PHE A 527 -10.24 -26.06 23.79
CA PHE A 527 -9.73 -26.94 24.83
C PHE A 527 -8.85 -26.16 25.81
N THR A 528 -8.86 -26.55 27.08
CA THR A 528 -7.92 -26.08 28.09
C THR A 528 -7.21 -27.30 28.68
N PRO A 529 -6.16 -27.82 28.00
CA PRO A 529 -5.45 -29.00 28.47
C PRO A 529 -4.81 -28.72 29.84
N ALA A 530 -4.99 -29.64 30.78
CA ALA A 530 -4.32 -29.56 32.08
C ALA A 530 -2.81 -29.81 31.91
N ASP A 531 -1.99 -29.07 32.65
CA ASP A 531 -0.53 -29.21 32.65
C ASP A 531 0.08 -29.17 31.24
N LEU A 532 -0.40 -28.22 30.40
CA LEU A 532 0.10 -28.01 29.05
C LEU A 532 1.55 -27.51 29.06
N GLU A 533 2.44 -28.24 28.39
CA GLU A 533 3.86 -27.90 28.29
C GLU A 533 4.20 -27.25 26.95
N TRP A 534 3.61 -27.76 25.86
CA TRP A 534 3.81 -27.26 24.52
C TRP A 534 2.61 -27.53 23.60
N VAL A 535 2.50 -26.69 22.57
CA VAL A 535 1.61 -26.87 21.42
C VAL A 535 2.47 -26.89 20.15
N HIS A 536 2.14 -27.72 19.19
CA HIS A 536 2.74 -27.72 17.86
C HIS A 536 1.64 -27.65 16.79
N HIS A 537 1.75 -26.69 15.89
CA HIS A 537 0.82 -26.47 14.79
C HIS A 537 1.58 -25.79 13.64
N ASP A 538 1.35 -26.24 12.41
CA ASP A 538 1.90 -25.62 11.19
C ASP A 538 3.43 -25.36 11.24
N GLY A 539 4.19 -26.37 11.70
CA GLY A 539 5.65 -26.27 11.83
C GLY A 539 6.15 -25.39 12.98
N VAL A 540 5.25 -24.77 13.75
CA VAL A 540 5.59 -23.87 14.87
C VAL A 540 5.37 -24.56 16.22
N GLY A 541 6.41 -24.55 17.05
CA GLY A 541 6.35 -24.98 18.45
C GLY A 541 6.13 -23.82 19.41
N TYR A 542 5.08 -23.89 20.22
CA TYR A 542 4.78 -22.94 21.28
C TYR A 542 5.11 -23.57 22.63
N LEU A 543 6.15 -23.08 23.30
CA LEU A 543 6.61 -23.59 24.60
C LEU A 543 6.03 -22.76 25.74
N LEU A 544 5.59 -23.43 26.81
CA LEU A 544 5.00 -22.81 28.00
C LEU A 544 5.79 -23.22 29.26
N PRO A 545 7.00 -22.67 29.49
CA PRO A 545 7.92 -23.17 30.52
C PRO A 545 7.38 -23.13 31.95
N SER A 546 6.44 -22.23 32.23
CA SER A 546 5.79 -22.07 33.54
C SER A 546 4.37 -22.66 33.57
N GLY A 547 3.92 -23.28 32.49
CA GLY A 547 2.52 -23.68 32.28
C GLY A 547 1.55 -22.49 32.36
N GLY A 548 0.30 -22.77 32.74
CA GLY A 548 -0.75 -21.78 32.95
C GLY A 548 -2.10 -22.25 32.44
N ASP A 549 -3.14 -21.45 32.67
CA ASP A 549 -4.46 -21.67 32.11
C ASP A 549 -4.45 -21.24 30.63
N VAL A 550 -4.12 -22.18 29.74
CA VAL A 550 -3.98 -21.93 28.31
C VAL A 550 -5.12 -22.59 27.54
N THR A 551 -5.81 -21.78 26.75
CA THR A 551 -6.84 -22.23 25.81
C THR A 551 -6.25 -22.41 24.43
N VAL A 552 -6.46 -23.59 23.84
CA VAL A 552 -6.09 -23.94 22.47
C VAL A 552 -7.37 -24.20 21.69
N ALA A 553 -7.54 -23.54 20.54
CA ALA A 553 -8.74 -23.67 19.72
C ALA A 553 -8.39 -24.03 18.27
N ALA A 554 -9.07 -25.04 17.75
CA ALA A 554 -9.10 -25.42 16.34
C ALA A 554 -10.57 -25.44 15.93
N LYS A 555 -11.13 -24.29 15.57
CA LYS A 555 -12.58 -24.12 15.32
C LYS A 555 -12.82 -23.21 14.13
N SER A 556 -13.95 -23.41 13.45
CA SER A 556 -14.44 -22.46 12.45
C SER A 556 -14.80 -21.13 13.10
N GLN A 557 -14.47 -20.04 12.43
CA GLN A 557 -14.90 -18.68 12.76
C GLN A 557 -15.73 -18.14 11.62
N SER A 558 -16.44 -17.04 11.82
CA SER A 558 -17.20 -16.40 10.76
C SER A 558 -17.35 -14.92 11.06
N GLY A 559 -17.49 -14.14 10.00
CA GLY A 559 -17.62 -12.68 10.08
C GLY A 559 -17.79 -12.10 8.69
N SER A 560 -17.59 -10.81 8.52
CA SER A 560 -17.77 -10.13 7.24
C SER A 560 -16.79 -8.97 7.09
N TRP A 561 -16.43 -8.63 5.85
CA TRP A 561 -15.61 -7.45 5.58
C TRP A 561 -16.27 -6.16 6.07
N TYR A 562 -17.60 -6.09 6.06
CA TYR A 562 -18.35 -4.95 6.62
C TYR A 562 -18.09 -4.68 8.12
N GLU A 563 -17.70 -5.70 8.88
CA GLU A 563 -17.40 -5.54 10.31
C GLU A 563 -16.15 -4.71 10.55
N ILE A 564 -15.20 -4.74 9.60
CA ILE A 564 -13.93 -4.03 9.64
C ILE A 564 -13.84 -2.86 8.66
N ASN A 565 -14.71 -2.80 7.65
CA ASN A 565 -14.76 -1.77 6.63
C ASN A 565 -16.20 -1.40 6.25
N ASP A 566 -16.62 -0.17 6.52
CA ASP A 566 -17.99 0.31 6.28
C ASP A 566 -18.42 0.24 4.80
N SER A 567 -17.46 0.18 3.87
CA SER A 567 -17.68 0.27 2.42
C SER A 567 -17.75 -1.10 1.73
N LEU A 568 -17.50 -2.19 2.47
CA LEU A 568 -17.45 -3.55 1.92
C LEU A 568 -18.72 -4.37 2.22
N PRO A 569 -18.97 -5.46 1.48
CA PRO A 569 -20.18 -6.26 1.66
C PRO A 569 -20.34 -6.86 3.06
N ALA A 570 -21.58 -6.89 3.55
CA ALA A 570 -21.95 -7.54 4.82
C ALA A 570 -22.20 -9.06 4.67
N THR A 571 -21.75 -9.67 3.57
CA THR A 571 -21.89 -11.11 3.34
C THR A 571 -21.00 -11.85 4.33
N THR A 572 -21.61 -12.75 5.12
CA THR A 572 -20.87 -13.59 6.06
C THR A 572 -20.01 -14.63 5.32
N ILE A 573 -18.75 -14.73 5.74
CA ILE A 573 -17.79 -15.75 5.31
C ILE A 573 -17.34 -16.58 6.54
N THR A 574 -16.82 -17.80 6.31
CA THR A 574 -16.47 -18.78 7.34
C THR A 574 -15.09 -19.35 7.10
#